data_AF-A0A7V4V877-F1
#
_entry.id   AF-A0A7V4V877-F1
#
_cell.length_a   1.000
_cell.length_b   1.000
_cell.length_c   1.000
_cell.angle_alpha   90.00
_cell.angle_beta   90.00
_cell.angle_gamma   90.00
#
_symmetry.space_group_name_H-M   'P 1'
#
loop_
_entity.id
_entity.type
_entity.pdbx_description
1 polymer ?
#
loop_
_entity_poly.entity_id
_entity_poly.type
_entity_poly.pdbx_seq_one_letter_code
_entity_poly.pdbx_strand_id
1 'polypeptide(L)'
;MDNKINKIILFLGILLLILGQFFLLYYKQIYIFISLTAISILLFLYYYLKNYLMLTINFLLLIILTFLTIAGYVNLNKNTLPFIFFLISAIILFLITIITRDFFKITDINFNKEKIHKWEILYILFIVIISYFLYFFKLNEIPPGAVYHEGVMASHFPALERPNYMPYMPDDQANWSTFVFYLGLFFTKIFGYNIVSVRIPSAIFALLSVIAFYFLLRRLTSSFTAAMITPLFMANECFISLSRQFYPVTVLYLAPLLGMYFIIEGVYKNKWYYYLFSGFAVGFSLHGYLAGRPIILVFIIWLFFLSFIYKNKFILFNLLFFILVFIITSLPVIYTAIFHPKIFWHYVHFVDPKKGADVVTRLKQFLDAIIPHIRLFYTGGDIESLLKPAGDPFFSREPFAMILFTVGFIFCCIAFFRPVPLLLFLLLLFSFIPSFFSGTTMLKRSSMAIPAIFLIAGFVFEV
;
A
#
# COMPACT_ATOMS: atom_id res chain seq x y z
N MET A 1 -14.41 4.44 38.55
CA MET A 1 -14.27 5.79 37.95
C MET A 1 -13.05 5.89 37.04
N ASP A 2 -11.95 5.19 37.37
CA ASP A 2 -10.69 5.18 36.61
C ASP A 2 -10.84 4.90 35.11
N ASN A 3 -11.64 3.91 34.73
CA ASN A 3 -11.76 3.53 33.31
C ASN A 3 -12.46 4.57 32.42
N LYS A 4 -13.18 5.55 33.00
CA LYS A 4 -13.87 6.63 32.27
C LYS A 4 -12.97 7.86 32.11
N ILE A 5 -12.22 8.22 33.16
CA ILE A 5 -11.19 9.27 33.13
C ILE A 5 -10.05 8.88 32.17
N ASN A 6 -9.69 7.60 32.14
CA ASN A 6 -8.62 7.06 31.27
C ASN A 6 -8.97 7.13 29.77
N LYS A 7 -10.24 6.96 29.40
CA LYS A 7 -10.70 7.11 28.01
C LYS A 7 -10.72 8.55 27.55
N ILE A 8 -10.96 9.50 28.46
CA ILE A 8 -10.96 10.94 28.18
C ILE A 8 -9.52 11.42 27.92
N ILE A 9 -8.53 10.93 28.67
CA ILE A 9 -7.12 11.29 28.47
C ILE A 9 -6.58 10.75 27.14
N LEU A 10 -6.93 9.51 26.77
CA LEU A 10 -6.55 8.94 25.47
C LEU A 10 -7.22 9.68 24.30
N PHE A 11 -8.49 10.05 24.46
CA PHE A 11 -9.23 10.85 23.49
C PHE A 11 -8.61 12.25 23.33
N LEU A 12 -8.20 12.89 24.42
CA LEU A 12 -7.49 14.19 24.39
C LEU A 12 -6.11 14.07 23.72
N GLY A 13 -5.35 13.00 23.96
CA GLY A 13 -4.08 12.74 23.26
C GLY A 13 -4.26 12.56 21.75
N ILE A 14 -5.30 11.83 21.32
CA ILE A 14 -5.64 11.68 19.91
C ILE A 14 -6.12 13.01 19.30
N LEU A 15 -6.93 13.79 20.03
CA LEU A 15 -7.40 15.10 19.59
C LEU A 15 -6.23 16.07 19.41
N LEU A 16 -5.27 16.09 20.33
CA LEU A 16 -4.05 16.91 20.22
C LEU A 16 -3.15 16.47 19.06
N LEU A 17 -3.11 15.17 18.75
CA LEU A 17 -2.36 14.63 17.62
C LEU A 17 -3.02 14.97 16.27
N ILE A 18 -4.36 14.92 16.19
CA ILE A 18 -5.14 15.36 15.02
C ILE A 18 -5.03 16.89 14.84
N LEU A 19 -5.12 17.67 15.92
CA LEU A 19 -4.93 19.12 15.88
C LEU A 19 -3.49 19.48 15.48
N GLY A 20 -2.50 18.74 15.97
CA GLY A 20 -1.11 18.89 15.54
C GLY A 20 -0.92 18.65 14.03
N GLN A 21 -1.55 17.60 13.49
CA GLN A 21 -1.58 17.32 12.04
C GLN A 21 -2.27 18.45 11.26
N PHE A 22 -3.37 19.00 11.77
CA PHE A 22 -4.08 20.14 11.18
C PHE A 22 -3.20 21.41 11.12
N PHE A 23 -2.51 21.77 12.21
CA PHE A 23 -1.61 22.94 12.24
C PHE A 23 -0.37 22.77 11.36
N LEU A 24 0.12 21.53 11.18
CA LEU A 24 1.22 21.22 10.25
C LEU A 24 0.80 21.41 8.79
N LEU A 25 -0.41 20.94 8.44
CA LEU A 25 -0.97 21.05 7.10
C LEU A 25 -1.37 22.48 6.72
N TYR A 26 -1.80 23.29 7.69
CA TYR A 26 -2.40 24.61 7.42
C TYR A 26 -1.46 25.81 7.69
N TYR A 27 -0.54 25.74 8.67
CA TYR A 27 0.23 26.91 9.12
C TYR A 27 1.76 26.79 9.08
N LYS A 28 2.35 25.64 8.70
CA LYS A 28 3.82 25.40 8.71
C LYS A 28 4.50 25.72 10.07
N GLN A 29 3.78 25.74 11.19
CA GLN A 29 4.34 26.05 12.52
C GLN A 29 4.76 24.78 13.28
N ILE A 30 6.00 24.35 13.06
CA ILE A 30 6.61 23.12 13.58
C ILE A 30 6.69 23.08 15.12
N TYR A 31 6.88 24.21 15.79
CA TYR A 31 7.11 24.28 17.23
C TYR A 31 5.86 23.96 18.07
N ILE A 32 4.68 24.32 17.59
CA ILE A 32 3.41 23.99 18.24
C ILE A 32 3.17 22.47 18.13
N PHE A 33 3.51 21.87 16.99
CA PHE A 33 3.42 20.41 16.80
C PHE A 33 4.33 19.64 17.76
N ILE A 34 5.59 20.06 17.91
CA ILE A 34 6.55 19.43 18.85
C ILE A 34 6.02 19.49 20.29
N SER A 35 5.44 20.62 20.66
CA SER A 35 4.92 20.84 22.01
C SER A 35 3.70 19.95 22.30
N LEU A 36 2.76 19.88 21.35
CA LEU A 36 1.54 19.08 21.49
C LEU A 36 1.80 17.57 21.38
N THR A 37 2.76 17.15 20.54
CA THR A 37 3.18 15.74 20.48
C THR A 37 3.96 15.34 21.72
N ALA A 38 4.84 16.18 22.25
CA ALA A 38 5.53 15.91 23.52
C ALA A 38 4.53 15.75 24.68
N ILE A 39 3.51 16.61 24.76
CA ILE A 39 2.45 16.50 25.78
C ILE A 39 1.63 15.22 25.59
N SER A 40 1.27 14.89 24.35
CA SER A 40 0.52 13.65 24.02
C SER A 40 1.31 12.40 24.38
N ILE A 41 2.63 12.42 24.11
CA ILE A 41 3.58 11.35 24.44
C ILE A 41 3.78 11.25 25.95
N LEU A 42 3.87 12.37 26.69
CA LEU A 42 3.98 12.36 28.16
C LEU A 42 2.73 11.81 28.85
N LEU A 43 1.54 12.15 28.34
CA LEU A 43 0.28 11.60 28.84
C LEU A 43 0.13 10.11 28.53
N PHE A 44 0.61 9.67 27.36
CA PHE A 44 0.67 8.26 26.98
C PHE A 44 1.71 7.48 27.81
N LEU A 45 2.88 8.07 28.07
CA LEU A 45 3.92 7.53 28.94
C LEU A 45 3.41 7.37 30.38
N TYR A 46 2.73 8.37 30.95
CA TYR A 46 2.13 8.27 32.29
C TYR A 46 1.13 7.11 32.41
N TYR A 47 0.33 6.87 31.36
CA TYR A 47 -0.60 5.73 31.29
C TYR A 47 0.12 4.37 31.22
N TYR A 48 1.19 4.28 30.42
CA TYR A 48 1.89 3.02 30.14
C TYR A 48 2.91 2.63 31.24
N LEU A 49 3.52 3.62 31.89
CA LEU A 49 4.55 3.46 32.94
C LEU A 49 4.03 2.82 34.23
N LYS A 50 2.71 2.71 34.44
CA LYS A 50 2.15 2.14 35.67
C LYS A 50 2.26 0.61 35.75
N ASN A 51 2.47 -0.12 34.63
CA ASN A 51 2.30 -1.58 34.61
C ASN A 51 3.48 -2.45 34.10
N TYR A 52 4.51 -1.94 33.40
CA TYR A 52 5.56 -2.82 32.83
C TYR A 52 6.95 -2.18 32.73
N LEU A 53 7.90 -2.62 33.58
CA LEU A 53 9.22 -1.99 33.82
C LEU A 53 10.37 -2.44 32.88
N MET A 54 10.17 -3.43 32.01
CA MET A 54 11.21 -3.92 31.07
C MET A 54 10.90 -3.59 29.59
N LEU A 55 9.64 -3.29 29.24
CA LEU A 55 9.26 -2.78 27.92
C LEU A 55 9.68 -1.31 27.71
N THR A 56 9.92 -0.62 28.82
CA THR A 56 10.20 0.81 29.00
C THR A 56 11.52 1.27 28.37
N ILE A 57 12.59 0.48 28.44
CA ILE A 57 13.92 0.92 27.98
C ILE A 57 14.01 0.88 26.45
N ASN A 58 13.48 -0.17 25.83
CA ASN A 58 13.54 -0.39 24.38
C ASN A 58 12.65 0.62 23.63
N PHE A 59 11.48 0.94 24.20
CA PHE A 59 10.58 1.95 23.63
C PHE A 59 11.11 3.38 23.82
N LEU A 60 11.76 3.69 24.96
CA LEU A 60 12.46 4.97 25.15
C LEU A 60 13.60 5.13 24.13
N LEU A 61 14.40 4.08 23.91
CA LEU A 61 15.50 4.08 22.94
C LEU A 61 14.98 4.28 21.51
N LEU A 62 13.91 3.59 21.12
CA LEU A 62 13.26 3.78 19.82
C LEU A 62 12.81 5.23 19.63
N ILE A 63 12.19 5.83 20.65
CA ILE A 63 11.69 7.21 20.60
C ILE A 63 12.84 8.22 20.57
N ILE A 64 13.88 8.04 21.39
CA ILE A 64 15.05 8.92 21.41
C ILE A 64 15.79 8.86 20.07
N LEU A 65 15.99 7.66 19.52
CA LEU A 65 16.66 7.47 18.25
C LEU A 65 15.82 8.01 17.08
N THR A 66 14.50 7.83 17.13
CA THR A 66 13.55 8.45 16.19
C THR A 66 13.62 9.98 16.25
N PHE A 67 13.67 10.55 17.45
CA PHE A 67 13.77 11.99 17.66
C PHE A 67 15.10 12.56 17.14
N LEU A 68 16.21 11.87 17.39
CA LEU A 68 17.53 12.22 16.85
C LEU A 68 17.59 12.10 15.32
N THR A 69 16.89 11.12 14.75
CA THR A 69 16.82 10.93 13.29
C THR A 69 16.01 12.04 12.61
N ILE A 70 14.85 12.39 13.19
CA ILE A 70 14.01 13.49 12.71
C ILE A 70 14.73 14.83 12.86
N ALA A 71 15.39 15.07 14.00
CA ALA A 71 16.19 16.27 14.23
C ALA A 71 17.37 16.36 13.24
N GLY A 72 18.02 15.24 12.91
CA GLY A 72 19.09 15.17 11.91
C GLY A 72 18.61 15.38 10.47
N TYR A 73 17.45 14.83 10.11
CA TYR A 73 16.84 15.01 8.78
C TYR A 73 16.37 16.45 8.53
N VAL A 74 15.83 17.10 9.57
CA VAL A 74 15.31 18.48 9.48
C VAL A 74 16.43 19.53 9.50
N ASN A 75 17.55 19.30 10.20
CA ASN A 75 18.62 20.29 10.32
C ASN A 75 19.74 20.23 9.27
N LEU A 76 19.93 19.11 8.54
CA LEU A 76 21.13 18.92 7.74
C LEU A 76 20.82 18.55 6.29
N ASN A 77 20.71 19.57 5.44
CA ASN A 77 20.87 19.57 3.97
C ASN A 77 21.45 18.26 3.39
N LYS A 78 20.61 17.22 3.24
CA LYS A 78 20.95 15.94 2.59
C LYS A 78 22.27 15.29 3.09
N ASN A 79 22.58 15.36 4.38
CA ASN A 79 23.80 14.75 4.91
C ASN A 79 23.59 13.24 5.22
N THR A 80 24.59 12.39 4.98
CA THR A 80 24.49 10.92 5.09
C THR A 80 24.57 10.40 6.54
N LEU A 81 25.00 11.24 7.48
CA LEU A 81 25.27 10.84 8.86
C LEU A 81 24.00 10.51 9.69
N PRO A 82 22.89 11.26 9.61
CA PRO A 82 21.62 10.89 10.25
C PRO A 82 21.06 9.54 9.77
N PHE A 83 21.27 9.20 8.49
CA PHE A 83 20.87 7.90 7.93
C PHE A 83 21.69 6.73 8.50
N ILE A 84 22.97 6.94 8.80
CA ILE A 84 23.83 5.93 9.45
C ILE A 84 23.40 5.70 10.90
N PHE A 85 23.14 6.76 11.67
CA PHE A 85 22.62 6.61 13.04
C PHE A 85 21.25 5.94 13.08
N PHE A 86 20.40 6.21 12.08
CA PHE A 86 19.13 5.53 11.90
C PHE A 86 19.29 4.02 11.64
N LEU A 87 20.17 3.64 10.71
CA LEU A 87 20.50 2.23 10.45
C LEU A 87 21.01 1.52 11.70
N ILE A 88 21.91 2.15 12.45
CA ILE A 88 22.45 1.60 13.70
C ILE A 88 21.34 1.42 14.74
N SER A 89 20.44 2.40 14.88
CA SER A 89 19.31 2.30 15.81
C SER A 89 18.38 1.13 15.48
N ALA A 90 18.04 0.96 14.20
CA ALA A 90 17.20 -0.15 13.74
C ALA A 90 17.85 -1.52 13.99
N ILE A 91 19.17 -1.63 13.79
CA ILE A 91 19.93 -2.86 14.08
C ILE A 91 19.93 -3.18 15.58
N ILE A 92 20.08 -2.17 16.45
CA ILE A 92 20.08 -2.37 17.91
C ILE A 92 18.70 -2.84 18.39
N LEU A 93 17.63 -2.20 17.93
CA LEU A 93 16.26 -2.60 18.26
C LEU A 93 15.95 -4.01 17.79
N PHE A 94 16.43 -4.36 16.60
CA PHE A 94 16.32 -5.70 16.04
C PHE A 94 17.02 -6.77 16.89
N LEU A 95 18.25 -6.51 17.35
CA LEU A 95 18.97 -7.43 18.24
C LEU A 95 18.22 -7.62 19.56
N ILE A 96 17.67 -6.53 20.10
CA ILE A 96 16.87 -6.55 21.33
C ILE A 96 15.60 -7.40 21.16
N THR A 97 14.91 -7.31 20.02
CA THR A 97 13.69 -8.12 19.79
C THR A 97 14.00 -9.61 19.66
N ILE A 98 15.09 -9.98 18.98
CA ILE A 98 15.53 -11.40 18.91
C ILE A 98 15.80 -11.95 20.32
N ILE A 99 16.38 -11.13 21.19
CA ILE A 99 16.79 -11.54 22.53
C ILE A 99 15.60 -11.63 23.49
N THR A 100 14.51 -10.88 23.28
CA THR A 100 13.49 -10.66 24.32
C THR A 100 12.24 -11.53 24.25
N ARG A 101 11.83 -12.11 23.10
CA ARG A 101 10.61 -12.98 23.01
C ARG A 101 10.61 -13.95 21.83
N ASP A 102 9.59 -14.83 21.79
CA ASP A 102 9.12 -15.75 20.71
C ASP A 102 9.07 -15.11 19.29
N PHE A 103 10.19 -14.63 18.78
CA PHE A 103 10.38 -13.99 17.47
C PHE A 103 9.75 -14.81 16.33
N PHE A 104 9.76 -16.12 16.50
CA PHE A 104 9.23 -17.07 15.54
C PHE A 104 7.71 -17.21 15.51
N LYS A 105 6.97 -16.82 16.57
CA LYS A 105 5.50 -16.82 16.55
C LYS A 105 4.91 -15.63 15.80
N ILE A 106 5.59 -14.48 15.86
CA ILE A 106 5.17 -13.22 15.25
C ILE A 106 5.25 -13.29 13.72
N THR A 107 6.20 -14.06 13.20
CA THR A 107 6.53 -14.14 11.77
C THR A 107 5.71 -15.17 10.97
N ASP A 108 4.94 -15.99 11.68
CA ASP A 108 4.06 -17.02 11.10
C ASP A 108 2.64 -16.46 10.85
N ILE A 109 1.81 -17.20 10.11
CA ILE A 109 0.39 -16.85 9.97
C ILE A 109 -0.26 -17.03 11.34
N ASN A 110 -0.85 -15.97 11.90
CA ASN A 110 -1.56 -16.09 13.17
C ASN A 110 -2.82 -16.95 12.99
N PHE A 111 -2.84 -18.17 13.54
CA PHE A 111 -4.01 -19.07 13.52
C PHE A 111 -5.01 -18.76 14.65
N ASN A 112 -4.65 -17.93 15.63
CA ASN A 112 -5.54 -17.57 16.74
C ASN A 112 -6.24 -16.24 16.44
N LYS A 113 -7.43 -16.33 15.83
CA LYS A 113 -8.23 -15.16 15.49
C LYS A 113 -8.83 -14.52 16.73
N GLU A 114 -8.39 -13.30 17.04
CA GLU A 114 -9.08 -12.44 17.99
C GLU A 114 -10.51 -12.15 17.51
N LYS A 115 -11.46 -12.14 18.45
CA LYS A 115 -12.84 -11.77 18.14
C LYS A 115 -12.91 -10.29 17.77
N ILE A 116 -13.77 -9.94 16.82
CA ILE A 116 -14.04 -8.54 16.47
C ILE A 116 -14.64 -7.84 17.69
N HIS A 117 -14.00 -6.77 18.13
CA HIS A 117 -14.46 -5.91 19.21
C HIS A 117 -15.52 -4.94 18.68
N LYS A 118 -16.48 -4.56 19.54
CA LYS A 118 -17.54 -3.60 19.19
C LYS A 118 -17.01 -2.24 18.72
N TRP A 119 -15.85 -1.82 19.23
CA TRP A 119 -15.22 -0.55 18.83
C TRP A 119 -14.69 -0.60 17.40
N GLU A 120 -14.33 -1.77 16.87
CA GLU A 120 -13.84 -1.92 15.49
C GLU A 120 -14.93 -1.52 14.49
N ILE A 121 -16.20 -1.79 14.80
CA ILE A 121 -17.34 -1.37 13.95
C ILE A 121 -17.44 0.16 13.90
N LEU A 122 -17.37 0.82 15.06
CA LEU A 122 -17.39 2.29 15.13
C LEU A 122 -16.16 2.89 14.44
N TYR A 123 -15.00 2.25 14.57
CA TYR A 123 -13.77 2.65 13.89
C TYR A 123 -13.90 2.50 12.37
N ILE A 124 -14.49 1.41 11.86
CA ILE A 124 -14.74 1.23 10.42
C ILE A 124 -15.68 2.32 9.91
N LEU A 125 -16.75 2.64 10.63
CA LEU A 125 -17.64 3.75 10.26
C LEU A 125 -16.89 5.08 10.23
N PHE A 126 -16.01 5.33 11.21
CA PHE A 126 -15.16 6.51 11.24
C PHE A 126 -14.23 6.60 10.03
N ILE A 127 -13.47 5.55 9.70
CA ILE A 127 -12.57 5.57 8.52
C ILE A 127 -13.35 5.70 7.22
N VAL A 128 -14.56 5.16 7.12
CA VAL A 128 -15.42 5.31 5.92
C VAL A 128 -15.83 6.77 5.76
N ILE A 129 -16.25 7.43 6.84
CA ILE A 129 -16.62 8.85 6.82
C ILE A 129 -15.40 9.71 6.43
N ILE A 130 -14.23 9.49 7.03
CA ILE A 130 -13.02 10.26 6.70
C ILE A 130 -12.55 9.98 5.27
N SER A 131 -12.54 8.71 4.83
CA SER A 131 -12.20 8.31 3.46
C SER A 131 -13.14 8.98 2.45
N TYR A 132 -14.43 9.06 2.77
CA TYR A 132 -15.40 9.77 1.93
C TYR A 132 -14.99 11.24 1.74
N PHE A 133 -14.68 11.96 2.83
CA PHE A 133 -14.23 13.35 2.71
C PHE A 133 -12.90 13.48 1.96
N LEU A 134 -11.95 12.57 2.17
CA LEU A 134 -10.65 12.61 1.48
C LEU A 134 -10.77 12.38 -0.04
N TYR A 135 -11.66 11.48 -0.47
CA TYR A 135 -11.71 11.04 -1.87
C TYR A 135 -12.86 11.66 -2.68
N PHE A 136 -13.96 12.07 -2.05
CA PHE A 136 -15.15 12.60 -2.76
C PHE A 136 -15.31 14.12 -2.65
N PHE A 137 -14.80 14.74 -1.57
CA PHE A 137 -14.95 16.18 -1.40
C PHE A 137 -14.24 16.94 -2.52
N LYS A 138 -14.92 17.90 -3.15
CA LYS A 138 -14.36 18.76 -4.21
C LYS A 138 -13.72 18.01 -5.37
N LEU A 139 -14.31 16.88 -5.79
CA LEU A 139 -13.81 16.10 -6.94
C LEU A 139 -13.80 16.89 -8.26
N ASN A 140 -14.58 17.96 -8.38
CA ASN A 140 -14.60 18.89 -9.51
C ASN A 140 -13.45 19.92 -9.48
N GLU A 141 -12.93 20.24 -8.30
CA GLU A 141 -11.95 21.32 -8.10
C GLU A 141 -10.53 20.80 -7.84
N ILE A 142 -10.39 19.61 -7.23
CA ILE A 142 -9.10 19.10 -6.78
C ILE A 142 -8.91 17.65 -7.29
N PRO A 143 -7.98 17.40 -8.22
CA PRO A 143 -7.17 18.40 -8.93
C PRO A 143 -8.01 19.22 -9.94
N PRO A 144 -7.58 20.45 -10.29
CA PRO A 144 -8.34 21.33 -11.18
C PRO A 144 -8.33 20.82 -12.63
N GLY A 145 -9.50 20.83 -13.28
CA GLY A 145 -9.65 20.39 -14.67
C GLY A 145 -9.49 18.88 -14.87
N ALA A 146 -9.50 18.43 -16.12
CA ALA A 146 -9.08 17.07 -16.48
C ALA A 146 -7.56 17.04 -16.60
N VAL A 147 -6.90 16.26 -15.75
CA VAL A 147 -5.43 16.21 -15.69
C VAL A 147 -4.88 14.94 -16.34
N TYR A 148 -3.71 15.05 -16.96
CA TYR A 148 -2.96 13.92 -17.50
C TYR A 148 -3.78 13.03 -18.45
N HIS A 149 -4.04 11.79 -18.04
CA HIS A 149 -4.68 10.77 -18.86
C HIS A 149 -6.21 10.79 -18.77
N GLU A 150 -6.80 11.59 -17.88
CA GLU A 150 -8.27 11.60 -17.68
C GLU A 150 -9.01 11.99 -18.96
N GLY A 151 -8.52 13.04 -19.64
CA GLY A 151 -9.09 13.50 -20.91
C GLY A 151 -8.92 12.49 -22.04
N VAL A 152 -7.75 11.83 -22.11
CA VAL A 152 -7.49 10.77 -23.08
C VAL A 152 -8.39 9.57 -22.80
N MET A 153 -8.55 9.14 -21.56
CA MET A 153 -9.44 8.02 -21.23
C MET A 153 -10.90 8.34 -21.54
N ALA A 154 -11.36 9.56 -21.21
CA ALA A 154 -12.73 9.99 -21.45
C ALA A 154 -13.06 10.22 -22.93
N SER A 155 -12.08 10.55 -23.78
CA SER A 155 -12.28 10.71 -25.23
C SER A 155 -12.59 9.38 -25.94
N HIS A 156 -12.28 8.25 -25.31
CA HIS A 156 -12.54 6.92 -25.86
C HIS A 156 -13.93 6.37 -25.54
N PHE A 157 -14.75 7.07 -24.76
CA PHE A 157 -16.10 6.61 -24.41
C PHE A 157 -16.99 6.27 -25.63
N PRO A 158 -17.02 7.05 -26.72
CA PRO A 158 -17.80 6.69 -27.91
C PRO A 158 -17.39 5.34 -28.53
N ALA A 159 -16.12 4.95 -28.44
CA ALA A 159 -15.66 3.66 -28.93
C ALA A 159 -16.17 2.48 -28.07
N LEU A 160 -16.43 2.74 -26.78
CA LEU A 160 -16.89 1.74 -25.81
C LEU A 160 -18.42 1.56 -25.80
N GLU A 161 -19.18 2.45 -26.44
CA GLU A 161 -20.64 2.33 -26.58
C GLU A 161 -21.06 1.31 -27.64
N ARG A 162 -20.11 0.77 -28.40
CA ARG A 162 -20.35 -0.29 -29.38
C ARG A 162 -20.81 -1.57 -28.67
N PRO A 163 -21.61 -2.43 -29.34
CA PRO A 163 -22.18 -3.63 -28.73
C PRO A 163 -21.13 -4.67 -28.28
N ASN A 164 -19.93 -4.65 -28.86
CA ASN A 164 -18.88 -5.60 -28.53
C ASN A 164 -18.00 -5.07 -27.39
N TYR A 165 -17.82 -5.90 -26.35
CA TYR A 165 -16.89 -5.60 -25.27
C TYR A 165 -15.46 -5.48 -25.81
N MET A 166 -14.82 -4.35 -25.52
CA MET A 166 -13.44 -4.10 -25.87
C MET A 166 -12.57 -4.32 -24.64
N PRO A 167 -11.74 -5.38 -24.54
CA PRO A 167 -10.99 -5.68 -23.30
C PRO A 167 -9.80 -4.75 -23.02
N TYR A 168 -9.28 -4.09 -24.07
CA TYR A 168 -8.05 -3.31 -24.01
C TYR A 168 -8.11 -2.15 -24.99
N MET A 169 -7.64 -0.97 -24.58
CA MET A 169 -7.64 0.21 -25.45
C MET A 169 -6.37 0.24 -26.33
N PRO A 170 -6.44 0.51 -27.64
CA PRO A 170 -5.30 0.50 -28.55
C PRO A 170 -4.82 1.94 -28.79
N ASP A 171 -4.37 2.60 -27.72
CA ASP A 171 -3.95 4.01 -27.73
C ASP A 171 -2.58 4.20 -27.07
N ASP A 172 -1.68 4.95 -27.67
CA ASP A 172 -0.30 5.12 -27.18
C ASP A 172 -0.22 5.61 -25.71
N GLN A 173 -1.15 6.48 -25.31
CA GLN A 173 -1.14 7.15 -24.01
C GLN A 173 -2.07 6.49 -22.99
N ALA A 174 -3.00 5.65 -23.43
CA ALA A 174 -4.00 5.01 -22.59
C ALA A 174 -4.20 3.51 -22.90
N ASN A 175 -3.16 2.82 -23.38
CA ASN A 175 -3.17 1.38 -23.66
C ASN A 175 -3.22 0.52 -22.39
N TRP A 176 -4.41 0.49 -21.79
CA TRP A 176 -4.74 -0.25 -20.57
C TRP A 176 -6.01 -1.09 -20.76
N SER A 177 -6.29 -1.93 -19.76
CA SER A 177 -7.58 -2.61 -19.71
C SER A 177 -8.70 -1.59 -19.57
N THR A 178 -9.80 -1.84 -20.28
CA THR A 178 -10.93 -0.92 -20.41
C THR A 178 -11.90 -0.94 -19.24
N PHE A 179 -11.72 -1.82 -18.24
CA PHE A 179 -12.65 -1.93 -17.13
C PHE A 179 -12.90 -0.58 -16.44
N VAL A 180 -11.83 0.16 -16.15
CA VAL A 180 -11.94 1.51 -15.56
C VAL A 180 -12.62 2.49 -16.52
N PHE A 181 -12.43 2.35 -17.82
CA PHE A 181 -13.08 3.18 -18.83
C PHE A 181 -14.60 2.93 -18.85
N TYR A 182 -15.02 1.66 -18.80
CA TYR A 182 -16.42 1.27 -18.70
C TYR A 182 -17.06 1.76 -17.40
N LEU A 183 -16.34 1.73 -16.27
CA LEU A 183 -16.81 2.36 -15.04
C LEU A 183 -17.01 3.86 -15.22
N GLY A 184 -16.03 4.58 -15.79
CA GLY A 184 -16.16 6.00 -16.08
C GLY A 184 -17.40 6.29 -16.94
N LEU A 185 -17.57 5.57 -18.05
CA LEU A 185 -18.73 5.66 -18.95
C LEU A 185 -20.05 5.36 -18.23
N PHE A 186 -20.08 4.35 -17.36
CA PHE A 186 -21.27 4.03 -16.58
C PHE A 186 -21.68 5.21 -15.68
N PHE A 187 -20.74 5.82 -14.96
CA PHE A 187 -21.04 6.95 -14.09
C PHE A 187 -21.40 8.22 -14.89
N THR A 188 -20.85 8.45 -16.08
CA THR A 188 -21.29 9.57 -16.93
C THR A 188 -22.71 9.41 -17.45
N LYS A 189 -23.20 8.18 -17.63
CA LYS A 189 -24.60 7.92 -17.99
C LYS A 189 -25.58 8.22 -16.85
N ILE A 190 -25.13 8.10 -15.60
CA ILE A 190 -25.96 8.36 -14.41
C ILE A 190 -25.92 9.84 -14.01
N PHE A 191 -24.73 10.44 -13.98
CA PHE A 191 -24.49 11.77 -13.39
C PHE A 191 -24.13 12.85 -14.43
N GLY A 192 -24.16 12.50 -15.72
CA GLY A 192 -23.81 13.39 -16.84
C GLY A 192 -22.33 13.35 -17.22
N TYR A 193 -22.00 13.84 -18.41
CA TYR A 193 -20.61 13.90 -18.89
C TYR A 193 -19.86 15.07 -18.22
N ASN A 194 -19.20 14.78 -17.10
CA ASN A 194 -18.39 15.75 -16.34
C ASN A 194 -17.25 15.06 -15.59
N ILE A 195 -16.29 15.86 -15.09
CA ILE A 195 -15.08 15.36 -14.43
C ILE A 195 -15.38 14.59 -13.13
N VAL A 196 -16.44 14.97 -12.40
CA VAL A 196 -16.83 14.29 -11.16
C VAL A 196 -17.24 12.86 -11.49
N SER A 197 -18.07 12.70 -12.52
CA SER A 197 -18.61 11.41 -12.93
C SER A 197 -17.51 10.40 -13.28
N VAL A 198 -16.48 10.83 -14.01
CA VAL A 198 -15.34 9.93 -14.35
C VAL A 198 -14.42 9.65 -13.16
N ARG A 199 -14.36 10.52 -12.14
CA ARG A 199 -13.53 10.34 -10.94
C ARG A 199 -14.18 9.50 -9.84
N ILE A 200 -15.51 9.43 -9.79
CA ILE A 200 -16.26 8.64 -8.77
C ILE A 200 -15.76 7.18 -8.67
N PRO A 201 -15.55 6.43 -9.78
CA PRO A 201 -14.99 5.08 -9.71
C PRO A 201 -13.72 5.00 -8.87
N SER A 202 -12.74 5.86 -9.12
CA SER A 202 -11.47 5.88 -8.37
C SER A 202 -11.67 6.11 -6.88
N ALA A 203 -12.55 7.04 -6.51
CA ALA A 203 -12.86 7.34 -5.11
C ALA A 203 -13.55 6.17 -4.40
N ILE A 204 -14.45 5.45 -5.09
CA ILE A 204 -15.10 4.23 -4.57
C ILE A 204 -14.06 3.13 -4.35
N PHE A 205 -13.23 2.83 -5.35
CA PHE A 205 -12.22 1.78 -5.23
C PHE A 205 -11.16 2.10 -4.17
N ALA A 206 -10.80 3.37 -4.00
CA ALA A 206 -9.93 3.82 -2.92
C ALA A 206 -10.54 3.59 -1.53
N LEU A 207 -11.80 4.01 -1.32
CA LEU A 207 -12.52 3.77 -0.07
C LEU A 207 -12.61 2.27 0.26
N LEU A 208 -12.97 1.44 -0.73
CA LEU A 208 -13.00 -0.01 -0.55
C LEU A 208 -11.61 -0.59 -0.25
N SER A 209 -10.56 -0.02 -0.85
CA SER A 209 -9.17 -0.43 -0.57
C SER A 209 -8.76 -0.11 0.85
N VAL A 210 -9.18 1.01 1.44
CA VAL A 210 -8.94 1.34 2.86
C VAL A 210 -9.61 0.31 3.78
N ILE A 211 -10.86 -0.09 3.48
CA ILE A 211 -11.57 -1.12 4.24
C ILE A 211 -10.84 -2.47 4.12
N ALA A 212 -10.50 -2.88 2.88
CA ALA A 212 -9.79 -4.13 2.64
C ALA A 212 -8.40 -4.14 3.30
N PHE A 213 -7.69 -3.01 3.26
CA PHE A 213 -6.41 -2.82 3.93
C PHE A 213 -6.54 -3.02 5.44
N TYR A 214 -7.54 -2.39 6.08
CA TYR A 214 -7.78 -2.58 7.52
C TYR A 214 -7.99 -4.05 7.87
N PHE A 215 -8.87 -4.76 7.14
CA PHE A 215 -9.14 -6.17 7.42
C PHE A 215 -7.96 -7.10 7.14
N LEU A 216 -7.18 -6.82 6.09
CA LEU A 216 -5.96 -7.56 5.81
C LEU A 216 -4.92 -7.33 6.91
N LEU A 217 -4.66 -6.08 7.27
CA LEU A 217 -3.69 -5.77 8.32
C LEU A 217 -4.14 -6.35 9.66
N ARG A 218 -5.43 -6.21 10.01
CA ARG A 218 -6.08 -6.84 11.17
C ARG A 218 -5.95 -8.37 11.20
N ARG A 219 -5.81 -9.00 10.03
CA ARG A 219 -5.61 -10.44 9.91
C ARG A 219 -4.15 -10.83 10.16
N LEU A 220 -3.21 -9.94 9.83
CA LEU A 220 -1.78 -10.12 10.01
C LEU A 220 -1.28 -9.66 11.39
N THR A 221 -1.98 -8.71 12.02
CA THR A 221 -1.58 -8.03 13.26
C THR A 221 -2.75 -7.85 14.22
N SER A 222 -2.52 -7.23 15.38
CA SER A 222 -3.59 -6.89 16.32
C SER A 222 -4.58 -5.85 15.75
N SER A 223 -5.78 -5.80 16.32
CA SER A 223 -6.78 -4.77 15.98
C SER A 223 -6.28 -3.35 16.18
N PHE A 224 -5.47 -3.14 17.22
CA PHE A 224 -4.88 -1.85 17.53
C PHE A 224 -3.87 -1.42 16.47
N THR A 225 -2.94 -2.30 16.09
CA THR A 225 -1.97 -2.06 15.02
C THR A 225 -2.69 -1.70 13.70
N ALA A 226 -3.70 -2.47 13.33
CA ALA A 226 -4.50 -2.19 12.14
C ALA A 226 -5.17 -0.81 12.20
N ALA A 227 -5.72 -0.43 13.36
CA ALA A 227 -6.36 0.87 13.56
C ALA A 227 -5.38 2.05 13.57
N MET A 228 -4.10 1.83 13.93
CA MET A 228 -3.07 2.86 13.90
C MET A 228 -2.51 3.12 12.50
N ILE A 229 -2.37 2.08 11.69
CA ILE A 229 -1.68 2.16 10.39
C ILE A 229 -2.64 2.48 9.24
N THR A 230 -3.88 2.01 9.30
CA THR A 230 -4.89 2.28 8.26
C THR A 230 -5.05 3.79 7.99
N PRO A 231 -5.05 4.70 8.98
CA PRO A 231 -5.10 6.13 8.73
C PRO A 231 -3.87 6.66 7.99
N LEU A 232 -2.68 6.09 8.21
CA LEU A 232 -1.45 6.48 7.49
C LEU A 232 -1.53 6.07 6.02
N PHE A 233 -2.06 4.88 5.72
CA PHE A 233 -2.34 4.46 4.35
C PHE A 233 -3.40 5.34 3.68
N MET A 234 -4.53 5.55 4.37
CA MET A 234 -5.67 6.33 3.89
C MET A 234 -5.28 7.79 3.59
N ALA A 235 -4.45 8.39 4.44
CA ALA A 235 -4.04 9.79 4.34
C ALA A 235 -2.75 10.00 3.52
N ASN A 236 -2.17 8.95 2.94
CA ASN A 236 -0.96 9.08 2.14
C ASN A 236 -1.22 9.93 0.90
N GLU A 237 -0.33 10.89 0.64
CA GLU A 237 -0.53 11.85 -0.47
C GLU A 237 -0.61 11.17 -1.84
N CYS A 238 0.28 10.21 -2.13
CA CYS A 238 0.28 9.53 -3.42
C CYS A 238 -1.01 8.70 -3.60
N PHE A 239 -1.47 8.06 -2.52
CA PHE A 239 -2.74 7.33 -2.52
C PHE A 239 -3.93 8.27 -2.75
N ILE A 240 -4.00 9.41 -2.05
CA ILE A 240 -5.04 10.43 -2.24
C ILE A 240 -5.04 10.94 -3.69
N SER A 241 -3.88 11.30 -4.24
CA SER A 241 -3.76 11.83 -5.60
C SER A 241 -4.35 10.86 -6.64
N LEU A 242 -4.01 9.56 -6.54
CA LEU A 242 -4.55 8.52 -7.43
C LEU A 242 -6.04 8.25 -7.21
N SER A 243 -6.48 8.35 -5.95
CA SER A 243 -7.89 8.13 -5.56
C SER A 243 -8.82 9.21 -6.11
N ARG A 244 -8.28 10.37 -6.49
CA ARG A 244 -9.03 11.55 -6.95
C ARG A 244 -8.92 11.79 -8.46
N GLN A 245 -8.24 10.91 -9.18
CA GLN A 245 -8.06 11.00 -10.63
C GLN A 245 -8.71 9.80 -11.33
N PHE A 246 -9.26 10.01 -12.53
CA PHE A 246 -9.74 8.94 -13.39
C PHE A 246 -8.54 8.16 -13.95
N TYR A 247 -8.18 7.07 -13.27
CA TYR A 247 -6.94 6.33 -13.53
C TYR A 247 -7.07 4.85 -13.15
N PRO A 248 -6.47 3.90 -13.90
CA PRO A 248 -6.67 2.47 -13.70
C PRO A 248 -6.00 1.87 -12.45
N VAL A 249 -5.19 2.63 -11.73
CA VAL A 249 -4.43 2.15 -10.56
C VAL A 249 -5.32 1.93 -9.33
N THR A 250 -6.46 2.62 -9.19
CA THR A 250 -7.29 2.48 -7.99
C THR A 250 -7.91 1.09 -7.86
N VAL A 251 -8.29 0.48 -8.99
CA VAL A 251 -8.73 -0.94 -9.05
C VAL A 251 -7.62 -1.90 -8.62
N LEU A 252 -6.36 -1.55 -8.93
CA LEU A 252 -5.20 -2.35 -8.60
C LEU A 252 -4.93 -2.43 -7.09
N TYR A 253 -5.43 -1.50 -6.27
CA TYR A 253 -5.25 -1.59 -4.81
C TYR A 253 -6.17 -2.61 -4.16
N LEU A 254 -7.46 -2.54 -4.48
CA LEU A 254 -8.48 -3.37 -3.84
C LEU A 254 -8.25 -4.86 -4.11
N ALA A 255 -7.99 -5.21 -5.36
CA ALA A 255 -7.93 -6.59 -5.83
C ALA A 255 -6.89 -7.45 -5.10
N PRO A 256 -5.59 -7.06 -5.03
CA PRO A 256 -4.58 -7.83 -4.30
C PRO A 256 -4.79 -7.81 -2.79
N LEU A 257 -5.35 -6.74 -2.20
CA LEU A 257 -5.67 -6.69 -0.77
C LEU A 257 -6.72 -7.75 -0.39
N LEU A 258 -7.81 -7.83 -1.16
CA LEU A 258 -8.82 -8.87 -1.00
C LEU A 258 -8.25 -10.26 -1.31
N GLY A 259 -7.45 -10.36 -2.38
CA GLY A 259 -6.77 -11.60 -2.76
C GLY A 259 -5.94 -12.16 -1.61
N MET A 260 -5.12 -11.32 -0.97
CA MET A 260 -4.28 -11.67 0.17
C MET A 260 -5.12 -12.05 1.39
N TYR A 261 -6.15 -11.27 1.71
CA TYR A 261 -7.04 -11.57 2.83
C TYR A 261 -7.70 -12.95 2.65
N PHE A 262 -8.28 -13.22 1.48
CA PHE A 262 -8.94 -14.50 1.22
C PHE A 262 -7.95 -15.66 1.18
N ILE A 263 -6.77 -15.51 0.58
CA ILE A 263 -5.82 -16.63 0.55
C ILE A 263 -5.30 -16.99 1.94
N ILE A 264 -5.07 -15.99 2.80
CA ILE A 264 -4.70 -16.21 4.20
C ILE A 264 -5.83 -16.92 4.94
N GLU A 265 -7.09 -16.51 4.75
CA GLU A 265 -8.26 -17.20 5.32
C GLU A 265 -8.42 -18.63 4.77
N GLY A 266 -8.06 -18.86 3.50
CA GLY A 266 -8.10 -20.18 2.86
C GLY A 266 -7.07 -21.15 3.42
N VAL A 267 -5.84 -20.70 3.60
CA VAL A 267 -4.78 -21.46 4.28
C VAL A 267 -5.19 -21.73 5.73
N TYR A 268 -5.70 -20.71 6.42
CA TYR A 268 -6.13 -20.80 7.82
C TYR A 268 -7.27 -21.81 8.05
N LYS A 269 -8.37 -21.68 7.29
CA LYS A 269 -9.57 -22.50 7.47
C LYS A 269 -9.53 -23.80 6.69
N ASN A 270 -8.52 -23.98 5.84
CA ASN A 270 -8.38 -25.10 4.93
C ASN A 270 -9.64 -25.32 4.06
N LYS A 271 -10.19 -24.24 3.50
CA LYS A 271 -11.41 -24.28 2.66
C LYS A 271 -11.13 -23.75 1.25
N TRP A 272 -11.48 -24.54 0.25
CA TRP A 272 -11.24 -24.27 -1.17
C TRP A 272 -11.91 -22.99 -1.69
N TYR A 273 -13.09 -22.62 -1.19
CA TYR A 273 -13.81 -21.43 -1.68
C TYR A 273 -13.08 -20.11 -1.38
N TYR A 274 -12.23 -20.06 -0.37
CA TYR A 274 -11.35 -18.90 -0.15
C TYR A 274 -10.30 -18.76 -1.24
N TYR A 275 -9.80 -19.88 -1.78
CA TYR A 275 -8.89 -19.87 -2.92
C TYR A 275 -9.61 -19.41 -4.19
N LEU A 276 -10.89 -19.77 -4.37
CA LEU A 276 -11.71 -19.20 -5.46
C LEU A 276 -11.82 -17.68 -5.34
N PHE A 277 -12.23 -17.16 -4.16
CA PHE A 277 -12.38 -15.71 -3.97
C PHE A 277 -11.06 -14.97 -4.11
N SER A 278 -9.96 -15.59 -3.69
CA SER A 278 -8.63 -15.05 -3.93
C SER A 278 -8.27 -15.04 -5.42
N GLY A 279 -8.52 -16.12 -6.15
CA GLY A 279 -8.28 -16.22 -7.60
C GLY A 279 -9.11 -15.20 -8.38
N PHE A 280 -10.37 -14.99 -7.97
CA PHE A 280 -11.24 -13.94 -8.52
C PHE A 280 -10.64 -12.56 -8.30
N ALA A 281 -10.28 -12.23 -7.06
CA ALA A 281 -9.72 -10.91 -6.73
C ALA A 281 -8.39 -10.65 -7.44
N VAL A 282 -7.48 -11.63 -7.48
CA VAL A 282 -6.19 -11.49 -8.19
C VAL A 282 -6.40 -11.44 -9.70
N GLY A 283 -7.35 -12.19 -10.26
CA GLY A 283 -7.68 -12.09 -11.69
C GLY A 283 -8.24 -10.73 -12.06
N PHE A 284 -9.02 -10.14 -11.16
CA PHE A 284 -9.53 -8.79 -11.30
C PHE A 284 -8.40 -7.73 -11.37
N SER A 285 -7.24 -7.97 -10.76
CA SER A 285 -6.10 -7.05 -10.81
C SER A 285 -5.55 -6.82 -12.23
N LEU A 286 -5.76 -7.77 -13.17
CA LEU A 286 -5.34 -7.62 -14.57
C LEU A 286 -6.21 -6.62 -15.35
N HIS A 287 -7.39 -6.27 -14.82
CA HIS A 287 -8.28 -5.25 -15.38
C HIS A 287 -7.93 -3.83 -14.91
N GLY A 288 -6.95 -3.70 -14.02
CA GLY A 288 -6.40 -2.41 -13.59
C GLY A 288 -5.20 -2.00 -14.43
N TYR A 289 -4.20 -1.43 -13.74
CA TYR A 289 -2.98 -0.94 -14.35
C TYR A 289 -1.91 -2.05 -14.53
N LEU A 290 -0.93 -1.81 -15.40
CA LEU A 290 0.14 -2.76 -15.74
C LEU A 290 0.90 -3.32 -14.53
N ALA A 291 0.98 -2.56 -13.44
CA ALA A 291 1.68 -2.98 -12.23
C ALA A 291 1.00 -4.15 -11.50
N GLY A 292 -0.24 -4.49 -11.86
CA GLY A 292 -0.92 -5.70 -11.39
C GLY A 292 -0.49 -6.98 -12.07
N ARG A 293 0.12 -6.91 -13.26
CA ARG A 293 0.47 -8.12 -14.04
C ARG A 293 1.37 -9.09 -13.27
N PRO A 294 2.41 -8.64 -12.55
CA PRO A 294 3.30 -9.55 -11.82
C PRO A 294 2.69 -10.10 -10.52
N ILE A 295 1.57 -9.56 -10.04
CA ILE A 295 1.03 -9.87 -8.70
C ILE A 295 0.63 -11.34 -8.56
N ILE A 296 0.14 -12.00 -9.60
CA ILE A 296 -0.15 -13.44 -9.55
C ILE A 296 1.07 -14.27 -9.08
N LEU A 297 2.28 -13.86 -9.45
CA LEU A 297 3.50 -14.57 -9.08
C LEU A 297 3.76 -14.51 -7.57
N VAL A 298 3.38 -13.41 -6.90
CA VAL A 298 3.43 -13.30 -5.44
C VAL A 298 2.62 -14.43 -4.78
N PHE A 299 1.39 -14.64 -5.25
CA PHE A 299 0.49 -15.66 -4.70
C PHE A 299 1.00 -17.08 -4.98
N ILE A 300 1.44 -17.34 -6.21
CA ILE A 300 1.95 -18.67 -6.61
C ILE A 300 3.20 -19.01 -5.78
N ILE A 301 4.20 -18.13 -5.78
CA ILE A 301 5.47 -18.36 -5.06
C ILE A 301 5.19 -18.55 -3.56
N TRP A 302 4.35 -17.71 -2.96
CA TRP A 302 4.03 -17.80 -1.55
C TRP A 302 3.28 -19.09 -1.20
N LEU A 303 2.28 -19.51 -2.00
CA LEU A 303 1.55 -20.75 -1.75
C LEU A 303 2.43 -22.00 -1.91
N PHE A 304 3.34 -22.02 -2.90
CA PHE A 304 4.34 -23.08 -3.01
C PHE A 304 5.24 -23.12 -1.78
N PHE A 305 5.74 -21.97 -1.33
CA PHE A 305 6.54 -21.86 -0.12
C PHE A 305 5.78 -22.40 1.12
N LEU A 306 4.51 -22.00 1.32
CA LEU A 306 3.70 -22.50 2.43
C LEU A 306 3.45 -24.00 2.35
N SER A 307 3.19 -24.54 1.15
CA SER A 307 2.98 -25.97 0.96
C SER A 307 4.20 -26.79 1.38
N PHE A 308 5.40 -26.24 1.16
CA PHE A 308 6.67 -26.84 1.58
C PHE A 308 6.86 -26.74 3.10
N ILE A 309 6.71 -25.53 3.68
CA ILE A 309 6.94 -25.30 5.11
C ILE A 309 5.93 -26.03 6.00
N TYR A 310 4.64 -25.99 5.65
CA TYR A 310 3.60 -26.68 6.42
C TYR A 310 3.42 -28.15 6.02
N LYS A 311 4.15 -28.63 5.01
CA LYS A 311 4.02 -30.00 4.44
C LYS A 311 2.56 -30.36 4.10
N ASN A 312 1.75 -29.37 3.73
CA ASN A 312 0.32 -29.53 3.50
C ASN A 312 0.03 -29.55 1.99
N LYS A 313 -0.12 -30.75 1.43
CA LYS A 313 -0.45 -30.96 0.01
C LYS A 313 -1.80 -30.37 -0.40
N PHE A 314 -2.72 -30.16 0.55
CA PHE A 314 -4.04 -29.57 0.28
C PHE A 314 -3.94 -28.12 -0.19
N ILE A 315 -2.87 -27.41 0.18
CA ILE A 315 -2.57 -26.06 -0.34
C ILE A 315 -2.36 -26.10 -1.85
N LEU A 316 -1.62 -27.10 -2.36
CA LEU A 316 -1.37 -27.27 -3.80
C LEU A 316 -2.61 -27.74 -4.55
N PHE A 317 -3.43 -28.59 -3.94
CA PHE A 317 -4.72 -28.96 -4.53
C PHE A 317 -5.63 -27.73 -4.67
N ASN A 318 -5.71 -26.90 -3.64
CA ASN A 318 -6.54 -25.69 -3.68
C ASN A 318 -5.96 -24.58 -4.57
N LEU A 319 -4.66 -24.59 -4.85
CA LEU A 319 -4.05 -23.71 -5.84
C LEU A 319 -4.69 -23.89 -7.22
N LEU A 320 -5.21 -25.09 -7.56
CA LEU A 320 -5.95 -25.31 -8.81
C LEU A 320 -7.23 -24.46 -8.88
N PHE A 321 -7.99 -24.37 -7.79
CA PHE A 321 -9.19 -23.51 -7.71
C PHE A 321 -8.83 -22.03 -7.85
N PHE A 322 -7.74 -21.61 -7.22
CA PHE A 322 -7.21 -20.25 -7.38
C PHE A 322 -6.85 -19.95 -8.85
N ILE A 323 -6.07 -20.83 -9.50
CA ILE A 323 -5.62 -20.65 -10.89
C ILE A 323 -6.80 -20.68 -11.86
N LEU A 324 -7.74 -21.60 -11.68
CA LEU A 324 -8.92 -21.72 -12.54
C LEU A 324 -9.74 -20.43 -12.53
N VAL A 325 -10.08 -19.92 -11.35
CA VAL A 325 -10.88 -18.69 -11.22
C VAL A 325 -10.09 -17.45 -11.65
N PHE A 326 -8.78 -17.42 -11.40
CA PHE A 326 -7.91 -16.37 -11.93
C PHE A 326 -7.98 -16.31 -13.46
N ILE A 327 -7.87 -17.45 -14.15
CA ILE A 327 -7.94 -17.53 -15.61
C ILE A 327 -9.30 -17.05 -16.11
N ILE A 328 -10.39 -17.53 -15.50
CA ILE A 328 -11.76 -17.15 -15.89
C ILE A 328 -11.96 -15.64 -15.74
N THR A 329 -11.56 -15.08 -14.60
CA THR A 329 -11.77 -13.65 -14.31
C THR A 329 -10.88 -12.77 -15.19
N SER A 330 -9.68 -13.23 -15.53
CA SER A 330 -8.71 -12.51 -16.37
C SER A 330 -8.91 -12.74 -17.86
N LEU A 331 -9.88 -13.57 -18.24
CA LEU A 331 -10.01 -14.10 -19.60
C LEU A 331 -9.98 -13.02 -20.69
N PRO A 332 -10.68 -11.87 -20.56
CA PRO A 332 -10.65 -10.85 -21.61
C PRO A 332 -9.26 -10.25 -21.84
N VAL A 333 -8.48 -10.08 -20.76
CA VAL A 333 -7.11 -9.54 -20.84
C VAL A 333 -6.14 -10.61 -21.35
N ILE A 334 -6.29 -11.86 -20.91
CA ILE A 334 -5.52 -13.01 -21.41
C ILE A 334 -5.77 -13.20 -22.91
N TYR A 335 -7.02 -13.07 -23.36
CA TYR A 335 -7.38 -13.11 -24.77
C TYR A 335 -6.59 -12.07 -25.58
N THR A 336 -6.55 -10.81 -25.14
CA THR A 336 -5.73 -9.78 -25.80
C THR A 336 -4.24 -10.14 -25.78
N ALA A 337 -3.73 -10.66 -24.66
CA ALA A 337 -2.32 -11.05 -24.56
C ALA A 337 -1.93 -12.16 -25.55
N ILE A 338 -2.82 -13.12 -25.80
CA ILE A 338 -2.58 -14.26 -26.70
C ILE A 338 -2.82 -13.90 -28.16
N PHE A 339 -3.98 -13.32 -28.47
CA PHE A 339 -4.43 -13.11 -29.86
C PHE A 339 -4.03 -11.74 -30.42
N HIS A 340 -3.77 -10.76 -29.55
CA HIS A 340 -3.36 -9.40 -29.93
C HIS A 340 -2.13 -8.93 -29.13
N PRO A 341 -1.02 -9.70 -29.12
CA PRO A 341 0.13 -9.44 -28.25
C PRO A 341 0.75 -8.06 -28.49
N LYS A 342 0.72 -7.56 -29.74
CA LYS A 342 1.19 -6.21 -30.08
C LYS A 342 0.42 -5.13 -29.31
N ILE A 343 -0.90 -5.27 -29.19
CA ILE A 343 -1.75 -4.33 -28.44
C ILE A 343 -1.48 -4.47 -26.94
N PHE A 344 -1.39 -5.70 -26.42
CA PHE A 344 -1.19 -5.93 -24.98
C PHE A 344 0.15 -5.42 -24.45
N TRP A 345 1.21 -5.53 -25.25
CA TRP A 345 2.56 -5.10 -24.89
C TRP A 345 2.90 -3.67 -25.35
N HIS A 346 1.98 -3.00 -26.05
CA HIS A 346 2.25 -1.70 -26.66
C HIS A 346 2.74 -0.66 -25.66
N TYR A 347 2.00 -0.43 -24.57
CA TYR A 347 2.40 0.54 -23.55
C TYR A 347 3.75 0.20 -22.90
N VAL A 348 3.98 -1.09 -22.59
CA VAL A 348 5.24 -1.55 -21.98
C VAL A 348 6.41 -1.26 -22.92
N HIS A 349 6.24 -1.51 -24.22
CA HIS A 349 7.25 -1.21 -25.22
C HIS A 349 7.43 0.28 -25.49
N PHE A 350 6.36 1.07 -25.37
CA PHE A 350 6.41 2.53 -25.53
C PHE A 350 7.24 3.18 -24.42
N VAL A 351 7.16 2.65 -23.19
CA VAL A 351 7.86 3.21 -22.02
C VAL A 351 9.18 2.51 -21.67
N ASP A 352 9.57 1.44 -22.37
CA ASP A 352 10.85 0.72 -22.15
C ASP A 352 11.97 1.39 -22.97
N PRO A 353 12.91 2.13 -22.33
CA PRO A 353 13.99 2.80 -23.03
C PRO A 353 15.02 1.83 -23.63
N LYS A 354 14.96 0.55 -23.27
CA LYS A 354 15.85 -0.52 -23.73
C LYS A 354 15.07 -1.64 -24.43
N LYS A 355 14.01 -1.27 -25.15
CA LYS A 355 13.21 -2.22 -25.95
C LYS A 355 14.12 -3.07 -26.86
N GLY A 356 13.97 -4.39 -26.77
CA GLY A 356 14.76 -5.35 -27.55
C GLY A 356 16.16 -5.66 -27.01
N ALA A 357 16.54 -5.11 -25.84
CA ALA A 357 17.82 -5.41 -25.21
C ALA A 357 17.93 -6.88 -24.76
N ASP A 358 19.17 -7.38 -24.77
CA ASP A 358 19.55 -8.71 -24.33
C ASP A 358 19.44 -8.89 -22.81
N VAL A 359 19.54 -10.13 -22.34
CA VAL A 359 19.35 -10.49 -20.93
C VAL A 359 20.34 -9.76 -20.02
N VAL A 360 21.60 -9.61 -20.44
CA VAL A 360 22.63 -8.94 -19.63
C VAL A 360 22.29 -7.46 -19.45
N THR A 361 21.88 -6.79 -20.51
CA THR A 361 21.46 -5.38 -20.45
C THR A 361 20.22 -5.18 -19.58
N ARG A 362 19.27 -6.13 -19.62
CA ARG A 362 18.07 -6.10 -18.75
C ARG A 362 18.41 -6.31 -17.28
N LEU A 363 19.30 -7.25 -16.98
CA LEU A 363 19.79 -7.46 -15.61
C LEU A 363 20.49 -6.21 -15.08
N LYS A 364 21.36 -5.60 -15.90
CA LYS A 364 22.02 -4.34 -15.56
C LYS A 364 21.01 -3.22 -15.30
N GLN A 365 19.99 -3.07 -16.16
CA GLN A 365 18.92 -2.08 -15.96
C GLN A 365 18.19 -2.29 -14.63
N PHE A 366 17.86 -3.53 -14.27
CA PHE A 366 17.26 -3.85 -12.99
C PHE A 366 18.16 -3.43 -11.82
N LEU A 367 19.44 -3.80 -11.86
CA LEU A 367 20.41 -3.48 -10.81
C LEU A 367 20.62 -1.96 -10.67
N ASP A 368 20.78 -1.26 -11.80
CA ASP A 368 20.94 0.20 -11.86
C ASP A 368 19.71 0.93 -11.30
N ALA A 369 18.53 0.31 -11.35
CA ALA A 369 17.30 0.90 -10.84
C ALA A 369 17.16 0.79 -9.30
N ILE A 370 17.87 -0.13 -8.63
CA ILE A 370 17.68 -0.38 -7.18
C ILE A 370 17.95 0.88 -6.35
N ILE A 371 19.12 1.51 -6.50
CA ILE A 371 19.50 2.67 -5.68
C ILE A 371 18.57 3.87 -5.94
N PRO A 372 18.25 4.24 -7.18
CA PRO A 372 17.25 5.28 -7.46
C PRO A 372 15.89 5.02 -6.80
N HIS A 373 15.39 3.78 -6.78
CA HIS A 373 14.12 3.45 -6.11
C HIS A 373 14.21 3.48 -4.58
N ILE A 374 15.37 3.17 -3.99
CA ILE A 374 15.59 3.40 -2.57
C ILE A 374 15.56 4.90 -2.26
N ARG A 375 16.25 5.72 -3.07
CA ARG A 375 16.27 7.18 -2.90
C ARG A 375 14.88 7.79 -2.99
N LEU A 376 14.01 7.22 -3.84
CA LEU A 376 12.61 7.63 -4.04
C LEU A 376 11.79 7.68 -2.72
N PHE A 377 12.20 6.91 -1.72
CA PHE A 377 11.55 6.92 -0.40
C PHE A 377 12.07 8.01 0.55
N TYR A 378 13.35 8.35 0.47
CA TYR A 378 14.04 9.09 1.55
C TYR A 378 14.60 10.46 1.11
N THR A 379 15.16 10.54 -0.09
CA THR A 379 16.04 11.66 -0.49
C THR A 379 15.73 12.27 -1.85
N GLY A 380 15.09 11.52 -2.75
CA GLY A 380 14.60 12.00 -4.04
C GLY A 380 13.16 11.55 -4.24
N GLY A 381 12.45 12.20 -5.16
CA GLY A 381 11.08 11.88 -5.52
C GLY A 381 10.93 11.42 -6.95
N ASP A 382 9.69 11.12 -7.33
CA ASP A 382 9.31 11.00 -8.74
C ASP A 382 9.57 12.35 -9.44
N ILE A 383 10.09 12.30 -10.66
CA ILE A 383 10.29 13.49 -11.49
C ILE A 383 8.97 14.00 -12.07
N GLU A 384 7.97 13.13 -12.19
CA GLU A 384 6.63 13.54 -12.59
C GLU A 384 5.88 14.11 -11.39
N SER A 385 5.28 15.28 -11.59
CA SER A 385 4.45 15.96 -10.58
C SER A 385 3.04 15.36 -10.41
N LEU A 386 2.78 14.18 -10.97
CA LEU A 386 1.46 13.54 -11.01
C LEU A 386 0.91 13.25 -9.62
N LEU A 387 1.75 12.69 -8.76
CA LEU A 387 1.34 12.17 -7.46
C LEU A 387 1.65 13.13 -6.32
N LYS A 388 2.70 13.92 -6.50
CA LYS A 388 3.35 14.76 -5.50
C LYS A 388 4.23 15.80 -6.22
N PRO A 389 4.62 16.93 -5.60
CA PRO A 389 5.60 17.83 -6.21
C PRO A 389 6.86 17.08 -6.69
N ALA A 390 7.33 17.42 -7.88
CA ALA A 390 8.44 16.72 -8.51
C ALA A 390 9.70 16.79 -7.63
N GLY A 391 10.34 15.64 -7.42
CA GLY A 391 11.54 15.50 -6.61
C GLY A 391 11.30 15.36 -5.10
N ASP A 392 10.07 15.50 -4.61
CA ASP A 392 9.74 15.24 -3.20
C ASP A 392 9.75 13.73 -2.89
N PRO A 393 10.47 13.29 -1.85
CA PRO A 393 10.45 11.89 -1.41
C PRO A 393 9.04 11.39 -1.08
N PHE A 394 8.80 10.09 -1.27
CA PHE A 394 7.52 9.45 -0.99
C PHE A 394 6.99 9.79 0.40
N PHE A 395 7.84 9.68 1.44
CA PHE A 395 7.47 9.93 2.84
C PHE A 395 7.69 11.37 3.33
N SER A 396 7.95 12.33 2.44
CA SER A 396 8.30 13.70 2.86
C SER A 396 7.24 14.40 3.73
N ARG A 397 5.98 13.94 3.72
CA ARG A 397 4.90 14.46 4.59
C ARG A 397 4.51 13.46 5.69
N GLU A 398 5.13 12.29 5.73
CA GLU A 398 4.79 11.18 6.62
C GLU A 398 6.06 10.55 7.24
N PRO A 399 6.91 11.32 7.97
CA PRO A 399 8.18 10.83 8.49
C PRO A 399 8.02 9.66 9.47
N PHE A 400 6.88 9.54 10.16
CA PHE A 400 6.57 8.38 10.98
C PHE A 400 6.38 7.11 10.15
N ALA A 401 5.66 7.19 9.03
CA ALA A 401 5.47 6.06 8.14
C ALA A 401 6.79 5.62 7.51
N MET A 402 7.71 6.58 7.23
CA MET A 402 9.07 6.29 6.79
C MET A 402 9.80 5.38 7.76
N ILE A 403 9.82 5.74 9.05
CA ILE A 403 10.54 5.01 10.09
C ILE A 403 9.96 3.61 10.26
N LEU A 404 8.63 3.53 10.38
CA LEU A 404 7.94 2.25 10.52
C LEU A 404 8.19 1.36 9.31
N PHE A 405 8.13 1.90 8.10
CA PHE A 405 8.44 1.14 6.90
C PHE A 405 9.89 0.65 6.89
N THR A 406 10.89 1.48 7.22
CA THR A 406 12.28 1.04 7.19
C THR A 406 12.54 -0.08 8.21
N VAL A 407 12.05 0.08 9.44
CA VAL A 407 12.21 -0.94 10.48
C VAL A 407 11.50 -2.23 10.07
N GLY A 408 10.27 -2.13 9.56
CA GLY A 408 9.50 -3.27 9.09
C GLY A 408 10.15 -3.97 7.89
N PHE A 409 10.76 -3.21 6.98
CA PHE A 409 11.46 -3.74 5.81
C PHE A 409 12.72 -4.50 6.22
N ILE A 410 13.54 -3.91 7.10
CA ILE A 410 14.72 -4.59 7.67
C ILE A 410 14.29 -5.88 8.35
N PHE A 411 13.22 -5.82 9.15
CA PHE A 411 12.65 -7.00 9.78
C PHE A 411 12.23 -8.06 8.75
N CYS A 412 11.54 -7.68 7.67
CA CYS A 412 11.14 -8.60 6.62
C CYS A 412 12.35 -9.23 5.92
N CYS A 413 13.46 -8.50 5.74
CA CYS A 413 14.69 -9.02 5.17
C CYS A 413 15.36 -10.06 6.08
N ILE A 414 15.38 -9.84 7.40
CA ILE A 414 15.92 -10.85 8.32
C ILE A 414 15.02 -12.08 8.36
N ALA A 415 13.72 -11.86 8.54
CA ALA A 415 12.75 -12.92 8.66
C ALA A 415 12.27 -13.44 7.28
N PHE A 416 13.07 -13.26 6.23
CA PHE A 416 12.66 -13.44 4.85
C PHE A 416 12.03 -14.81 4.57
N PHE A 417 12.59 -15.88 5.13
CA PHE A 417 12.06 -17.24 4.99
C PHE A 417 10.93 -17.56 5.98
N ARG A 418 10.11 -16.57 6.32
CA ARG A 418 8.92 -16.73 7.16
C ARG A 418 7.66 -16.38 6.39
N PRO A 419 6.52 -17.04 6.69
CA PRO A 419 5.28 -16.88 5.94
C PRO A 419 4.87 -15.42 5.69
N VAL A 420 4.72 -14.60 6.73
CA VAL A 420 4.22 -13.22 6.56
C VAL A 420 5.30 -12.30 5.96
N PRO A 421 6.54 -12.27 6.47
CA PRO A 421 7.63 -11.51 5.88
C PRO A 421 7.86 -11.79 4.38
N LEU A 422 7.85 -13.05 3.97
CA LEU A 422 8.02 -13.43 2.56
C LEU A 422 6.90 -12.85 1.71
N LEU A 423 5.65 -12.95 2.16
CA LEU A 423 4.50 -12.37 1.45
C LEU A 423 4.67 -10.88 1.23
N LEU A 424 5.00 -10.14 2.30
CA LEU A 424 5.16 -8.69 2.27
C LEU A 424 6.34 -8.26 1.40
N PHE A 425 7.46 -8.98 1.48
CA PHE A 425 8.63 -8.73 0.64
C PHE A 425 8.34 -8.99 -0.83
N LEU A 426 7.72 -10.13 -1.17
CA LEU A 426 7.34 -10.46 -2.54
C LEU A 426 6.35 -9.42 -3.08
N LEU A 427 5.36 -9.02 -2.29
CA LEU A 427 4.41 -7.97 -2.68
C LEU A 427 5.13 -6.67 -3.03
N LEU A 428 6.07 -6.23 -2.18
CA LEU A 428 6.85 -5.03 -2.44
C LEU A 428 7.70 -5.17 -3.72
N LEU A 429 8.47 -6.26 -3.82
CA LEU A 429 9.38 -6.51 -4.96
C LEU A 429 8.63 -6.55 -6.29
N PHE A 430 7.54 -7.33 -6.38
CA PHE A 430 6.78 -7.49 -7.61
C PHE A 430 6.00 -6.23 -7.99
N SER A 431 5.69 -5.37 -7.03
CA SER A 431 5.14 -4.04 -7.29
C SER A 431 6.14 -3.10 -7.98
N PHE A 432 7.45 -3.29 -7.78
CA PHE A 432 8.49 -2.46 -8.41
C PHE A 432 8.95 -2.92 -9.79
N ILE A 433 8.72 -4.18 -10.15
CA ILE A 433 9.14 -4.77 -11.44
C ILE A 433 8.84 -3.86 -12.64
N PRO A 434 7.62 -3.33 -12.82
CA PRO A 434 7.33 -2.52 -14.00
C PRO A 434 8.11 -1.20 -14.03
N SER A 435 8.38 -0.61 -12.86
CA SER A 435 9.18 0.60 -12.76
C SER A 435 10.65 0.33 -13.10
N PHE A 436 11.22 -0.77 -12.62
CA PHE A 436 12.60 -1.18 -12.93
C PHE A 436 12.86 -1.33 -14.44
N PHE A 437 11.93 -1.91 -15.19
CA PHE A 437 12.07 -2.09 -16.63
C PHE A 437 11.69 -0.85 -17.46
N SER A 438 11.10 0.16 -16.85
CA SER A 438 10.73 1.40 -17.53
C SER A 438 11.84 2.46 -17.54
N GLY A 439 12.99 2.15 -16.92
CA GLY A 439 14.22 2.96 -16.92
C GLY A 439 14.11 4.36 -16.30
N THR A 440 12.99 4.64 -15.63
CA THR A 440 12.71 5.87 -14.89
C THR A 440 12.12 5.48 -13.54
N THR A 441 12.52 6.18 -12.48
CA THR A 441 11.94 6.00 -11.14
C THR A 441 10.59 6.68 -11.06
N MET A 442 9.54 5.97 -11.45
CA MET A 442 8.17 6.50 -11.48
C MET A 442 7.26 5.77 -10.48
N LEU A 443 6.79 6.50 -9.47
CA LEU A 443 5.88 6.00 -8.44
C LEU A 443 4.57 5.48 -9.03
N LYS A 444 4.07 6.07 -10.13
CA LYS A 444 2.85 5.56 -10.79
C LYS A 444 3.02 4.13 -11.31
N ARG A 445 4.22 3.76 -11.75
CA ARG A 445 4.58 2.43 -12.30
C ARG A 445 4.87 1.40 -11.21
N SER A 446 5.16 1.86 -10.00
CA SER A 446 5.29 1.04 -8.80
C SER A 446 4.16 1.30 -7.80
N SER A 447 3.03 1.82 -8.27
CA SER A 447 1.96 2.31 -7.40
C SER A 447 1.43 1.25 -6.44
N MET A 448 1.44 -0.03 -6.84
CA MET A 448 1.07 -1.17 -5.99
C MET A 448 1.98 -1.36 -4.77
N ALA A 449 3.15 -0.73 -4.73
CA ALA A 449 4.02 -0.73 -3.57
C ALA A 449 3.38 0.02 -2.39
N ILE A 450 2.47 0.97 -2.63
CA ILE A 450 1.85 1.79 -1.58
C ILE A 450 1.20 0.92 -0.50
N PRO A 451 0.23 0.02 -0.79
CA PRO A 451 -0.28 -0.88 0.23
C PRO A 451 0.79 -1.75 0.88
N ALA A 452 1.77 -2.25 0.12
CA ALA A 452 2.84 -3.11 0.66
C ALA A 452 3.69 -2.37 1.71
N ILE A 453 4.03 -1.11 1.44
CA ILE A 453 4.78 -0.23 2.34
C ILE A 453 4.06 -0.10 3.69
N PHE A 454 2.76 0.18 3.68
CA PHE A 454 2.01 0.36 4.92
C PHE A 454 1.71 -0.96 5.63
N LEU A 455 1.55 -2.08 4.91
CA LEU A 455 1.49 -3.40 5.54
C LEU A 455 2.81 -3.74 6.27
N ILE A 456 3.95 -3.46 5.63
CA ILE A 456 5.28 -3.62 6.24
C ILE A 456 5.45 -2.71 7.46
N ALA A 457 5.01 -1.45 7.36
CA ALA A 457 5.05 -0.50 8.47
C ALA A 457 4.25 -0.97 9.69
N GLY A 458 3.09 -1.60 9.47
CA GLY A 458 2.29 -2.14 10.56
C GLY A 458 2.90 -3.36 11.24
N PHE A 459 3.70 -4.14 10.52
CA PHE A 459 4.32 -5.34 11.08
C PHE A 459 5.31 -5.03 12.22
N VAL A 460 5.84 -3.81 12.29
CA VAL A 460 6.76 -3.37 13.35
C VAL A 460 6.15 -3.45 14.74
N PHE A 461 4.84 -3.26 14.90
CA PHE A 461 4.21 -3.23 16.22
C PHE A 461 3.97 -4.62 16.83
N GLU A 462 4.11 -5.68 16.03
CA GLU A 462 3.98 -7.06 16.52
C GLU A 462 5.33 -7.64 16.95
N VAL A 463 6.44 -6.94 16.65
CA VAL A 463 7.84 -7.26 16.92
C VAL A 463 8.24 -6.60 18.24
#